data_AF-A0A961RX12-F1
#
_entry.id   AF-A0A961RX12-F1
#
_cell.length_a   1.000
_cell.length_b   1.000
_cell.length_c   1.000
_cell.angle_alpha   90.00
_cell.angle_beta   90.00
_cell.angle_gamma   90.00
#
_symmetry.space_group_name_H-M   'P 1'
#
loop_
_entity.id
_entity.type
_entity.pdbx_description
1 polymer ?
#
loop_
_entity_poly.entity_id
_entity_poly.type
_entity_poly.pdbx_seq_one_letter_code
_entity_poly.pdbx_strand_id
1 'polypeptide(L)'
;MNEHISNVGELKTAQVDANGADDSCHPMFRDVPATVEFNKLRKRLVRNTRQAIEDYGMARAGDRWLVALSGGKDSYGLLAILMDLKWRGLLPVELLVCNLDQGQPNFPKHILREYLAGLGVEYRIEYQDTYSIV
;
A
#
# COMPACT_ATOMS: atom_id res chain seq x y z
N MET A 1 12.22 -50.10 20.84
CA MET A 1 10.90 -50.06 21.49
C MET A 1 10.79 -48.73 22.21
N ASN A 2 9.62 -48.09 22.11
CA ASN A 2 9.24 -46.71 22.47
C ASN A 2 9.31 -45.69 21.33
N GLU A 3 8.19 -45.70 20.60
CA GLU A 3 7.53 -44.57 19.96
C GLU A 3 7.15 -43.48 20.97
N HIS A 4 7.19 -42.20 20.57
CA HIS A 4 6.00 -41.32 20.40
C HIS A 4 6.35 -39.81 20.35
N ILE A 5 5.92 -39.17 19.25
CA ILE A 5 5.27 -37.83 19.12
C ILE A 5 6.17 -36.63 19.49
N SER A 6 6.45 -35.62 18.66
CA SER A 6 5.48 -34.79 17.91
C SER A 6 6.16 -33.88 16.90
N ASN A 7 5.76 -34.06 15.64
CA ASN A 7 5.45 -33.06 14.62
C ASN A 7 5.68 -31.57 14.99
N VAL A 8 6.85 -31.02 14.65
CA VAL A 8 7.04 -29.58 14.47
C VAL A 8 6.72 -29.29 13.01
N GLY A 9 5.52 -28.73 12.79
CA GLY A 9 4.98 -28.49 11.46
C GLY A 9 5.93 -27.69 10.58
N GLU A 10 6.29 -28.30 9.45
CA GLU A 10 6.87 -27.62 8.31
C GLU A 10 5.99 -26.42 7.95
N LEU A 11 6.58 -25.22 8.01
CA LEU A 11 6.07 -24.05 7.33
C LEU A 11 5.92 -24.41 5.86
N LYS A 12 4.70 -24.72 5.43
CA LYS A 12 4.33 -24.75 4.01
C LYS A 12 4.62 -23.37 3.43
N THR A 13 5.75 -23.25 2.76
CA THR A 13 5.93 -22.29 1.67
C THR A 13 4.73 -22.45 0.76
N ALA A 14 3.84 -21.46 0.77
CA ALA A 14 2.78 -21.35 -0.21
C ALA A 14 3.47 -21.36 -1.59
N GLN A 15 3.23 -22.42 -2.35
CA GLN A 15 3.61 -22.47 -3.75
C GLN A 15 2.96 -21.28 -4.44
N VAL A 16 3.80 -20.36 -4.91
CA VAL A 16 3.38 -19.28 -5.80
C VAL A 16 3.08 -19.96 -7.13
N ASP A 17 1.81 -20.25 -7.38
CA ASP A 17 1.36 -20.74 -8.66
C ASP A 17 1.67 -19.67 -9.72
N ALA A 18 2.69 -19.97 -10.52
CA ALA A 18 3.07 -19.21 -11.69
C ALA A 18 2.01 -19.42 -12.79
N ASN A 19 0.84 -18.81 -12.64
CA ASN A 19 -0.20 -18.77 -13.66
C ASN A 19 -0.63 -17.33 -13.92
N GLY A 20 -0.07 -16.76 -15.00
CA GLY A 20 -0.52 -15.53 -15.64
C GLY A 20 -0.18 -14.26 -14.88
N ALA A 21 1.00 -13.69 -15.15
CA ALA A 21 1.23 -12.28 -14.88
C ALA A 21 0.27 -11.46 -15.77
N ASP A 22 -0.93 -11.20 -15.25
CA ASP A 22 -1.82 -10.19 -15.77
C ASP A 22 -1.11 -8.86 -15.60
N ASP A 23 -0.50 -8.37 -16.66
CA ASP A 23 0.16 -7.06 -16.76
C ASP A 23 -0.91 -5.94 -16.75
N SER A 24 -1.89 -6.05 -15.85
CA SER A 24 -3.06 -5.16 -15.71
C SER A 24 -3.15 -4.47 -14.36
N CYS A 25 -2.19 -4.70 -13.45
CA CYS A 25 -2.17 -4.05 -12.14
C CYS A 25 -0.75 -3.73 -11.64
N HIS A 26 -0.67 -2.73 -10.77
CA HIS A 26 0.58 -2.33 -10.14
C HIS A 26 1.27 -3.51 -9.40
N PRO A 27 2.61 -3.65 -9.43
CA PRO A 27 3.35 -4.73 -8.76
C PRO A 27 3.03 -4.96 -7.28
N MET A 28 2.55 -3.92 -6.57
CA MET A 28 2.11 -4.02 -5.18
C MET A 28 0.92 -4.97 -4.95
N PHE A 29 0.20 -5.33 -6.01
CA PHE A 29 -0.92 -6.28 -5.97
C PHE A 29 -0.50 -7.70 -6.35
N ARG A 30 0.80 -8.02 -6.47
CA ARG A 30 1.24 -9.38 -6.83
C ARG A 30 0.98 -10.41 -5.73
N ASP A 31 1.11 -10.00 -4.47
CA ASP A 31 0.98 -10.90 -3.31
C ASP A 31 -0.43 -10.87 -2.67
N VAL A 32 -1.40 -10.24 -3.33
CA VAL A 32 -2.78 -10.16 -2.83
C VAL A 32 -3.61 -11.36 -3.30
N PRO A 33 -4.72 -11.68 -2.62
CA PRO A 33 -5.60 -12.77 -3.04
C PRO A 33 -6.12 -12.56 -4.47
N ALA A 34 -5.91 -13.56 -5.34
CA ALA A 34 -6.42 -13.55 -6.72
C ALA A 34 -7.93 -13.85 -6.83
N THR A 35 -8.69 -13.70 -5.73
CA THR A 35 -10.11 -14.05 -5.68
C THR A 35 -10.96 -13.11 -6.53
N VAL A 36 -12.13 -13.60 -6.97
CA VAL A 36 -13.09 -12.81 -7.75
C VAL A 36 -13.58 -11.61 -6.94
N GLU A 37 -13.82 -11.79 -5.65
CA GLU A 37 -14.27 -10.77 -4.72
C GLU A 37 -13.23 -9.65 -4.58
N PHE A 38 -11.95 -9.99 -4.43
CA PHE A 38 -10.87 -9.02 -4.35
C PHE A 38 -10.73 -8.23 -5.66
N ASN A 39 -10.75 -8.93 -6.80
CA ASN A 39 -10.69 -8.30 -8.11
C ASN A 39 -11.87 -7.34 -8.35
N LYS A 40 -13.09 -7.72 -7.95
CA LYS A 40 -14.28 -6.85 -8.00
C LYS A 40 -14.13 -5.63 -7.10
N LEU A 41 -13.64 -5.82 -5.87
CA LEU A 41 -13.39 -4.73 -4.93
C LEU A 41 -12.38 -3.73 -5.48
N ARG A 42 -11.21 -4.20 -5.96
CA ARG A 42 -10.17 -3.36 -6.56
C ARG A 42 -10.71 -2.55 -7.72
N LYS A 43 -11.33 -3.20 -8.72
CA LYS A 43 -11.91 -2.53 -9.89
C LYS A 43 -12.95 -1.48 -9.49
N ARG A 44 -13.78 -1.76 -8.49
CA ARG A 44 -14.78 -0.80 -7.97
C ARG A 44 -14.10 0.41 -7.32
N LEU A 45 -13.09 0.21 -6.47
CA LEU A 45 -12.39 1.30 -5.81
C LEU A 45 -11.65 2.19 -6.81
N VAL A 46 -10.90 1.60 -7.75
CA VAL A 46 -10.22 2.33 -8.83
C VAL A 46 -11.21 3.19 -9.63
N ARG A 47 -12.34 2.61 -10.04
CA ARG A 47 -13.38 3.34 -10.78
C ARG A 47 -13.97 4.50 -9.97
N ASN A 48 -14.35 4.26 -8.72
CA ASN A 48 -14.95 5.29 -7.88
C ASN A 48 -13.96 6.42 -7.55
N THR A 49 -12.69 6.10 -7.29
CA THR A 49 -11.65 7.11 -7.04
C THR A 49 -11.39 7.94 -8.30
N ARG A 50 -11.28 7.31 -9.47
CA ARG A 50 -11.10 8.04 -10.74
C ARG A 50 -12.28 8.98 -11.00
N GLN A 51 -13.50 8.49 -10.83
CA GLN A 51 -14.70 9.28 -10.98
C GLN A 51 -14.70 10.49 -10.03
N ALA A 52 -14.34 10.32 -8.74
CA ALA A 52 -14.25 11.45 -7.82
C ALA A 52 -13.19 12.48 -8.26
N ILE A 53 -12.03 12.03 -8.73
CA ILE A 53 -10.98 12.93 -9.24
C ILE A 53 -11.50 13.76 -10.43
N GLU A 54 -12.24 13.13 -11.35
CA GLU A 54 -12.87 13.77 -12.51
C GLU A 54 -13.99 14.73 -12.11
N ASP A 55 -14.96 14.25 -11.33
CA ASP A 55 -16.18 14.99 -10.94
C ASP A 55 -15.85 16.27 -10.16
N TYR A 56 -14.81 16.25 -9.33
CA TYR A 56 -14.39 17.39 -8.51
C TYR A 56 -13.19 18.15 -9.09
N GLY A 57 -12.70 17.79 -10.27
CA GLY A 57 -11.56 18.45 -10.91
C GLY A 57 -10.30 18.49 -10.04
N MET A 58 -10.04 17.40 -9.30
CA MET A 58 -9.00 17.36 -8.27
C MET A 58 -7.58 17.36 -8.83
N ALA A 59 -7.39 16.79 -10.02
CA ALA A 59 -6.07 16.58 -10.64
C ALA A 59 -5.88 17.44 -11.88
N ARG A 60 -4.71 18.08 -11.99
CA ARG A 60 -4.22 18.72 -13.21
C ARG A 60 -2.87 18.13 -13.59
N ALA A 61 -2.59 18.13 -14.89
CA ALA A 61 -1.33 17.59 -15.39
C ALA A 61 -0.14 18.37 -14.82
N GLY A 62 0.79 17.63 -14.21
CA GLY A 62 1.99 18.21 -13.59
C GLY A 62 1.81 18.61 -12.12
N ASP A 63 0.62 18.44 -11.54
CA ASP A 63 0.43 18.65 -10.10
C ASP A 63 1.29 17.68 -9.29
N ARG A 64 1.73 18.14 -8.12
CA ARG A 64 2.37 17.28 -7.11
C ARG A 64 1.42 17.13 -5.92
N TRP A 65 1.11 15.90 -5.56
CA TRP A 65 0.23 15.58 -4.44
C TRP A 65 1.03 15.04 -3.26
N LEU A 66 0.76 15.60 -2.09
CA LEU A 66 1.23 15.05 -0.82
C LEU A 66 0.20 14.04 -0.31
N VAL A 67 0.60 12.77 -0.19
CA VAL A 67 -0.25 11.70 0.33
C VAL A 67 0.15 11.43 1.78
N ALA A 68 -0.69 11.89 2.72
CA ALA A 68 -0.45 11.69 4.15
C ALA A 68 -0.82 10.27 4.58
N LEU A 69 0.16 9.52 5.09
CA LEU A 69 -0.04 8.21 5.72
C LEU A 69 -0.16 8.36 7.23
N SER A 70 -1.33 8.01 7.76
CA SER A 70 -1.63 8.09 9.20
C SER A 70 -1.27 6.81 9.96
N GLY A 71 -0.94 5.73 9.24
CA GLY A 71 -0.82 4.39 9.83
C GLY A 71 -2.12 3.58 9.79
N GLY A 72 -3.24 4.19 9.40
CA GLY A 72 -4.54 3.51 9.24
C GLY A 72 -4.75 2.90 7.86
N LYS A 73 -5.56 1.85 7.79
CA LYS A 73 -5.90 1.11 6.56
C LYS A 73 -6.42 2.00 5.42
N ASP A 74 -7.12 3.08 5.75
CA ASP A 74 -7.72 3.98 4.76
C ASP A 74 -6.64 4.74 3.97
N SER A 75 -5.58 5.20 4.66
CA SER A 75 -4.47 5.91 4.01
C SER A 75 -3.62 5.00 3.14
N TYR A 76 -3.36 3.76 3.58
CA TYR A 76 -2.67 2.75 2.76
C TYR A 76 -3.52 2.28 1.58
N GLY A 77 -4.83 2.08 1.80
CA GLY A 77 -5.76 1.73 0.75
C GLY A 77 -5.84 2.81 -0.32
N LEU A 78 -5.91 4.09 0.09
CA LEU A 78 -5.87 5.22 -0.83
C LEU A 78 -4.56 5.24 -1.63
N LEU A 79 -3.40 5.10 -0.97
CA LEU A 79 -2.10 5.04 -1.65
C LEU A 79 -2.09 3.92 -2.70
N ALA A 80 -2.58 2.73 -2.36
CA ALA A 80 -2.63 1.59 -3.27
C ALA A 80 -3.46 1.88 -4.53
N ILE A 81 -4.61 2.54 -4.37
CA ILE A 81 -5.46 2.91 -5.52
C ILE A 81 -4.82 4.02 -6.36
N LEU A 82 -4.20 5.03 -5.73
CA LEU A 82 -3.50 6.10 -6.46
C LEU A 82 -2.31 5.56 -7.25
N MET A 83 -1.55 4.64 -6.67
CA MET A 83 -0.45 3.95 -7.37
C MET A 83 -0.95 3.10 -8.54
N ASP A 84 -2.09 2.40 -8.40
CA ASP A 84 -2.70 1.65 -9.52
C ASP A 84 -3.14 2.59 -10.65
N LEU A 85 -3.77 3.72 -10.31
CA LEU A 85 -4.16 4.73 -11.30
C LEU A 85 -2.93 5.33 -12.00
N LYS A 86 -1.86 5.63 -11.27
CA LYS A 86 -0.60 6.15 -11.83
C LYS A 86 0.05 5.16 -12.78
N TRP A 87 0.13 3.89 -12.40
CA TRP A 87 0.71 2.83 -13.22
C TRP A 87 -0.09 2.56 -14.50
N ARG A 88 -1.42 2.74 -14.47
CA ARG A 88 -2.28 2.71 -15.67
C ARG A 88 -2.16 3.97 -16.55
N GLY A 89 -1.42 4.99 -16.13
CA GLY A 89 -1.35 6.29 -16.81
C GLY A 89 -2.62 7.14 -16.67
N LEU A 90 -3.49 6.83 -15.70
CA LEU A 90 -4.78 7.50 -15.48
C LEU A 90 -4.74 8.59 -14.41
N LEU A 91 -3.58 8.81 -13.80
CA LEU A 91 -3.36 9.83 -12.78
C LEU A 91 -2.20 10.74 -13.21
N PRO A 92 -2.48 11.96 -13.71
CA PRO A 92 -1.47 12.84 -14.30
C PRO A 92 -0.73 13.68 -13.23
N VAL A 93 -0.47 13.09 -12.06
CA VAL A 93 0.13 13.78 -10.91
C VAL A 93 1.35 13.03 -10.38
N GLU A 94 2.29 13.79 -9.82
CA GLU A 94 3.39 13.24 -9.05
C GLU A 94 2.96 13.00 -7.60
N LEU A 95 3.40 11.88 -7.01
CA LEU A 95 3.02 11.48 -5.66
C LEU A 95 4.24 11.59 -4.75
N LEU A 96 4.11 12.37 -3.68
CA LEU A 96 5.03 12.38 -2.55
C LEU A 96 4.29 11.83 -1.33
N VAL A 97 4.75 10.70 -0.81
CA VAL A 97 4.16 10.10 0.39
C VAL A 97 4.76 10.76 1.63
N CYS A 98 3.94 11.11 2.60
CA CYS A 98 4.40 11.76 3.83
C CYS A 98 3.84 11.07 5.07
N ASN A 99 4.67 10.93 6.10
CA ASN A 99 4.25 10.52 7.43
C ASN A 99 4.85 11.44 8.49
N LEU A 100 4.08 11.69 9.56
CA LEU A 100 4.52 12.40 10.75
C LEU A 100 4.74 11.37 11.88
N ASP A 101 6.00 11.12 12.22
CA ASP A 101 6.39 10.35 13.40
C ASP A 101 6.27 11.24 14.64
N GLN A 102 5.24 10.96 15.44
CA GLN A 102 4.90 11.67 16.67
C GLN A 102 5.83 11.35 17.86
N GLY A 103 6.77 10.43 17.70
CA GLY A 103 7.67 10.01 18.77
C GLY A 103 7.02 9.10 19.80
N GLN A 104 5.98 8.35 19.44
CA GLN A 104 5.36 7.37 20.33
C GLN A 104 6.39 6.34 20.82
N PRO A 105 6.49 6.10 22.14
CA PRO A 105 7.42 5.10 22.69
C PRO A 105 7.18 3.72 22.07
N ASN A 106 8.27 3.02 21.76
CA ASN A 106 8.25 1.67 21.15
C ASN A 106 7.61 1.56 19.76
N PHE A 107 7.31 2.66 19.07
CA PHE A 107 6.84 2.60 17.69
C PHE A 107 7.98 2.13 16.75
N PRO A 108 7.78 1.07 15.95
CA PRO A 108 8.83 0.51 15.11
C PRO A 108 9.08 1.38 13.87
N LYS A 109 10.00 2.35 13.99
CA LYS A 109 10.30 3.36 12.96
C LYS A 109 10.74 2.81 11.60
N HIS A 110 11.32 1.61 11.57
CA HIS A 110 11.85 1.01 10.35
C HIS A 110 10.75 0.45 9.44
N ILE A 111 9.64 -0.04 10.00
CA ILE A 111 8.60 -0.76 9.25
C ILE A 111 8.02 0.11 8.13
N LEU A 112 7.62 1.34 8.45
CA LEU A 112 7.06 2.23 7.43
C LEU A 112 8.08 2.60 6.37
N ARG A 113 9.33 2.85 6.77
CA ARG A 113 10.41 3.20 5.84
C ARG A 113 10.69 2.08 4.86
N GLU A 114 10.83 0.85 5.36
CA GLU A 114 11.07 -0.34 4.55
C GLU A 114 9.89 -0.64 3.62
N TYR A 115 8.66 -0.51 4.12
CA TYR A 115 7.46 -0.65 3.32
C TYR A 115 7.43 0.35 2.14
N LEU A 116 7.65 1.64 2.40
CA LEU A 116 7.65 2.67 1.35
C LEU A 116 8.82 2.51 0.38
N ALA A 117 9.99 2.10 0.86
CA ALA A 117 11.13 1.76 0.01
C ALA A 117 10.82 0.56 -0.91
N GLY A 118 10.18 -0.49 -0.39
CA GLY A 118 9.75 -1.65 -1.16
C GLY A 118 8.69 -1.33 -2.22
N LEU A 119 7.88 -0.29 -2.00
CA LEU A 119 6.93 0.22 -2.99
C LEU A 119 7.58 1.08 -4.09
N GLY A 120 8.83 1.54 -3.90
CA GLY A 120 9.52 2.39 -4.87
C GLY A 120 8.92 3.79 -5.02
N VAL A 121 8.19 4.29 -4.01
CA VAL A 121 7.58 5.63 -4.04
C VAL A 121 8.52 6.68 -3.45
N GLU A 122 8.42 7.93 -3.92
CA GLU A 122 9.05 9.07 -3.26
C GLU A 122 8.35 9.30 -1.91
N TYR A 123 9.10 9.36 -0.81
CA TYR A 123 8.52 9.59 0.51
C TYR A 123 9.36 10.47 1.43
N ARG A 124 8.68 11.09 2.40
CA ARG A 124 9.26 11.90 3.46
C ARG A 124 8.65 11.48 4.81
N ILE A 125 9.50 11.24 5.81
CA ILE A 125 9.05 10.96 7.18
C ILE A 125 9.58 12.08 8.07
N GLU A 126 8.69 12.91 8.57
CA GLU A 126 9.02 14.00 9.49
C GLU A 126 8.88 13.54 10.93
N TYR A 127 9.87 13.85 11.76
CA TYR A 127 9.79 13.59 13.20
C TYR A 127 9.35 14.84 13.92
N GLN A 128 8.38 14.69 14.82
CA GLN A 128 7.97 15.71 15.77
C GLN A 128 7.73 15.05 17.12
N ASP A 129 8.45 15.48 18.14
CA ASP A 129 8.16 15.06 19.51
C ASP A 129 6.87 15.76 19.97
N THR A 130 5.73 15.08 19.80
CA THR A 130 4.45 15.58 20.31
C THR A 130 4.18 15.09 21.73
N TYR A 131 4.87 14.04 22.18
CA TYR A 131 4.69 13.50 23.53
C TYR A 131 5.15 14.47 24.62
N SER A 132 6.19 15.25 24.34
CA SER A 132 6.68 16.29 25.26
C SER A 132 5.81 17.56 25.30
N ILE A 133 4.88 17.73 24.35
CA ILE A 133 4.07 18.94 24.18
C ILE A 133 2.65 18.78 24.75
N VAL A 134 2.12 17.55 24.80
CA VAL A 134 0.73 17.24 25.20
C VAL A 134 0.67 16.53 26.55
#